data_AF-A0A963PVF7-F1
#
_entry.id   AF-A0A963PVF7-F1
#
_cell.length_a   1.000
_cell.length_b   1.000
_cell.length_c   1.000
_cell.angle_alpha   90.00
_cell.angle_beta   90.00
_cell.angle_gamma   90.00
#
_symmetry.space_group_name_H-M   'P 1'
#
loop_
_entity.id
_entity.type
_entity.pdbx_description
1 polymer ?
#
loop_
_entity_poly.entity_id
_entity_poly.type
_entity_poly.pdbx_seq_one_letter_code
_entity_poly.pdbx_strand_id
1 'polypeptide(L)'
;MPERTDTTTPWYVRVMLGSAGLIAALFLLGFVGIGLMFIVQSRTLSMGVGLAAVAAAFALFRAAGHKDFAAMFALAISLAGQLLFAYGLFDRLVGFRTSAVPFWVIAALQTVLVVVMPNTIHRTLSAYAGGLAFAYACGLSGAGFLAAGAIATAIAALWLQEARFGSRHAVAMPMAYGLTLAFLQIEVTSLFWWSMPAAPGAPVAAGAWTWVGTALTDAVFVVTAGILLLRAEWALRQPRTPMALGAIVALCVVSLPAPGIVACLLVVLLGFSNGNRLLVGAGIVALGFYMGAYYYLLHATLLEKSVVLLVTGL
;
A
#
# COMPACT_ATOMS: atom_id res chain seq x y z
N MET A 1 -17.55 18.23 48.14
CA MET A 1 -17.73 18.62 46.73
C MET A 1 -17.47 17.38 45.90
N PRO A 2 -18.39 16.89 45.05
CA PRO A 2 -18.11 15.71 44.24
C PRO A 2 -17.12 16.10 43.12
N GLU A 3 -16.13 15.24 42.92
CA GLU A 3 -15.10 15.35 41.88
C GLU A 3 -15.73 15.44 40.49
N ARG A 4 -15.25 16.38 39.67
CA ARG A 4 -15.53 16.38 38.24
C ARG A 4 -14.86 15.14 37.64
N THR A 5 -15.64 14.11 37.35
CA THR A 5 -15.22 13.06 36.43
C THR A 5 -15.11 13.69 35.04
N ASP A 6 -13.88 13.94 34.60
CA ASP A 6 -13.60 14.23 33.19
C ASP A 6 -14.13 13.04 32.37
N THR A 7 -15.32 13.21 31.82
CA THR A 7 -16.01 12.21 31.02
C THR A 7 -15.32 12.15 29.66
N THR A 8 -14.16 11.49 29.61
CA THR A 8 -13.51 11.11 28.37
C THR A 8 -14.50 10.30 27.55
N THR A 9 -14.93 10.87 26.42
CA THR A 9 -15.89 10.24 25.51
C THR A 9 -15.40 8.82 25.17
N PRO A 10 -16.22 7.77 25.37
CA PRO A 10 -15.81 6.39 25.12
C PRO A 10 -15.32 6.20 23.68
N TRP A 11 -14.32 5.35 23.48
CA TRP A 11 -13.69 5.15 22.17
C TRP A 11 -14.69 4.74 21.08
N TYR A 12 -15.71 3.94 21.42
CA TYR A 12 -16.74 3.53 20.48
C TYR A 12 -17.62 4.71 20.02
N VAL A 13 -17.91 5.67 20.92
CA VAL A 13 -18.67 6.88 20.58
C VAL A 13 -17.86 7.78 19.66
N ARG A 14 -16.55 7.89 19.89
CA ARG A 14 -15.64 8.64 19.00
C ARG A 14 -15.59 8.02 17.60
N VAL A 15 -15.52 6.69 17.51
CA VAL A 15 -15.57 5.97 16.23
C VAL A 15 -16.91 6.18 15.54
N MET A 16 -18.02 6.06 16.27
CA MET A 16 -19.37 6.27 15.74
C MET A 16 -19.57 7.70 15.22
N LEU A 17 -19.13 8.71 15.97
CA LEU A 17 -19.25 10.11 15.58
C LEU A 17 -18.33 10.44 14.39
N GLY A 18 -17.13 9.85 14.36
CA GLY A 18 -16.20 9.99 13.25
C GLY A 18 -16.74 9.36 11.96
N SER A 19 -17.31 8.16 12.02
CA SER A 19 -17.88 7.48 10.84
C SER A 19 -19.14 8.17 10.34
N ALA A 20 -20.03 8.59 11.23
CA ALA A 20 -21.21 9.38 10.87
C ALA A 20 -20.80 10.71 10.21
N GLY A 21 -19.76 11.38 10.74
CA GLY A 21 -19.20 12.59 10.16
C GLY A 21 -18.59 12.36 8.77
N LEU A 22 -17.88 11.25 8.56
CA LEU A 22 -17.34 10.89 7.25
C LEU A 22 -18.46 10.66 6.23
N ILE A 23 -19.51 9.92 6.60
CA ILE A 23 -20.65 9.66 5.73
C ILE A 23 -21.35 10.97 5.38
N ALA A 24 -21.66 11.80 6.38
CA ALA A 24 -22.28 13.10 6.15
C ALA A 24 -21.44 14.00 5.24
N ALA A 25 -20.11 13.99 5.41
CA ALA A 25 -19.18 14.73 4.56
C ALA A 25 -19.21 14.24 3.10
N LEU A 26 -19.27 12.92 2.88
CA LEU A 26 -19.37 12.35 1.53
C LEU A 26 -20.68 12.73 0.85
N PHE A 27 -21.81 12.69 1.57
CA PHE A 27 -23.10 13.12 1.02
C PHE A 27 -23.11 14.62 0.69
N LEU A 28 -22.61 15.46 1.61
CA LEU A 28 -22.48 16.90 1.37
C LEU A 28 -21.61 17.16 0.14
N LEU A 29 -20.47 16.50 0.06
CA LEU A 29 -19.55 16.64 -1.06
C LEU A 29 -20.16 16.16 -2.38
N GLY A 30 -20.88 15.04 -2.38
CA GLY A 30 -21.60 14.56 -3.55
C GLY A 30 -22.66 15.55 -4.02
N PHE A 31 -23.45 16.09 -3.09
CA PHE A 31 -24.44 17.13 -3.38
C PHE A 31 -23.80 18.39 -3.96
N VAL A 32 -22.74 18.91 -3.32
CA VAL A 32 -21.99 20.08 -3.79
C VAL A 32 -21.33 19.79 -5.14
N GLY A 33 -20.78 18.60 -5.34
CA GLY A 33 -20.14 18.17 -6.59
C GLY A 33 -21.12 18.12 -7.76
N ILE A 34 -22.35 17.65 -7.53
CA ILE A 34 -23.43 17.69 -8.53
C ILE A 34 -23.81 19.14 -8.83
N GLY A 35 -23.99 19.98 -7.80
CA GLY A 35 -24.32 21.40 -7.97
C GLY A 35 -23.23 22.21 -8.71
N LEU A 36 -21.98 21.76 -8.62
CA LEU A 36 -20.81 22.38 -9.25
C LEU A 36 -20.34 21.62 -10.50
N MET A 37 -21.25 20.97 -11.23
CA MET A 37 -20.89 20.16 -12.41
C MET A 37 -20.08 20.93 -13.47
N PHE A 38 -20.26 22.25 -13.59
CA PHE A 38 -19.48 23.09 -14.50
C PHE A 38 -17.96 23.06 -14.19
N ILE A 39 -17.57 22.85 -12.93
CA ILE A 39 -16.16 22.71 -12.52
C ILE A 39 -15.60 21.39 -13.05
N VAL A 40 -16.40 20.32 -12.99
CA VAL A 40 -16.03 18.98 -13.48
C VAL A 40 -15.87 18.98 -15.00
N GLN A 41 -16.62 19.83 -15.72
CA GLN A 41 -16.53 19.95 -17.17
C GLN A 41 -15.24 20.63 -17.65
N SER A 42 -14.51 21.32 -16.78
CA SER A 42 -13.27 22.02 -17.14
C SER A 42 -12.05 21.39 -16.46
N ARG A 43 -11.06 21.00 -17.28
CA ARG A 43 -9.80 20.41 -16.84
C ARG A 43 -9.02 21.30 -15.86
N THR A 44 -8.86 22.59 -16.19
CA THR A 44 -8.12 23.52 -15.34
C THR A 44 -8.86 23.84 -14.05
N LEU A 45 -10.19 23.98 -14.12
CA LEU A 45 -11.01 24.25 -12.93
C LEU A 45 -11.04 23.04 -11.99
N SER A 46 -11.22 21.82 -12.49
CA SER A 46 -11.18 20.61 -11.67
C SER A 46 -9.83 20.42 -10.98
N MET A 47 -8.71 20.61 -11.68
CA MET A 47 -7.37 20.54 -11.07
C MET A 47 -7.17 21.66 -10.02
N GLY A 48 -7.51 22.91 -10.35
CA GLY A 48 -7.34 24.05 -9.46
C GLY A 48 -8.19 23.94 -8.19
N VAL A 49 -9.47 23.60 -8.34
CA VAL A 49 -10.40 23.40 -7.21
C VAL A 49 -10.01 22.18 -6.39
N GLY A 50 -9.52 21.11 -7.02
CA GLY A 50 -9.00 19.94 -6.34
C GLY A 50 -7.83 20.29 -5.40
N LEU A 51 -6.84 21.04 -5.91
CA LEU A 51 -5.72 21.52 -5.09
C LEU A 51 -6.16 22.50 -4.00
N ALA A 52 -7.10 23.40 -4.30
CA ALA A 52 -7.66 24.32 -3.31
C ALA A 52 -8.37 23.56 -2.17
N ALA A 53 -9.12 22.50 -2.48
CA ALA A 53 -9.75 21.65 -1.49
C ALA A 53 -8.72 20.92 -0.61
N VAL A 54 -7.62 20.41 -1.19
CA VAL A 54 -6.51 19.81 -0.43
C VAL A 54 -5.85 20.84 0.49
N ALA A 55 -5.64 22.07 0.02
CA ALA A 55 -5.11 23.16 0.84
C ALA A 55 -6.07 23.56 1.98
N ALA A 56 -7.36 23.61 1.71
CA ALA A 56 -8.39 23.85 2.72
C ALA A 56 -8.41 22.74 3.78
N ALA A 57 -8.29 21.47 3.36
CA ALA A 57 -8.16 20.34 4.27
C ALA A 57 -6.89 20.43 5.13
N PHE A 58 -5.76 20.85 4.57
CA PHE A 58 -4.54 21.09 5.34
C PHE A 58 -4.75 22.15 6.43
N ALA A 59 -5.38 23.28 6.10
CA ALA A 59 -5.71 24.32 7.07
C ALA A 59 -6.66 23.80 8.16
N LEU A 60 -7.68 23.04 7.77
CA LEU A 60 -8.62 22.40 8.70
C LEU A 60 -7.92 21.41 9.62
N PHE A 61 -7.00 20.58 9.11
CA PHE A 61 -6.24 19.66 9.96
C PHE A 61 -5.37 20.37 10.99
N ARG A 62 -4.80 21.54 10.64
CA ARG A 62 -4.04 22.36 11.61
C ARG A 62 -4.95 23.03 12.64
N ALA A 63 -6.17 23.41 12.25
CA ALA A 63 -7.15 24.04 13.13
C ALA A 63 -7.96 23.05 13.99
N ALA A 64 -8.10 21.79 13.56
CA ALA A 64 -8.97 20.80 14.18
C ALA A 64 -8.52 20.38 15.60
N GLY A 65 -7.22 20.46 15.91
CA GLY A 65 -6.67 20.01 17.18
C GLY A 65 -7.05 18.54 17.47
N HIS A 66 -7.69 18.29 18.62
CA HIS A 66 -8.11 16.95 19.07
C HIS A 66 -9.55 16.57 18.68
N LYS A 67 -10.21 17.33 17.79
CA LYS A 67 -11.61 17.11 17.41
C LYS A 67 -11.74 16.08 16.28
N ASP A 68 -12.25 14.88 16.60
CA ASP A 68 -12.35 13.76 15.63
C ASP A 68 -13.24 14.08 14.42
N PHE A 69 -14.38 14.73 14.64
CA PHE A 69 -15.31 15.10 13.57
C PHE A 69 -14.65 16.04 12.55
N ALA A 70 -13.94 17.07 13.02
CA ALA A 70 -13.26 18.01 12.16
C ALA A 70 -12.12 17.35 11.37
N ALA A 71 -11.40 16.39 11.98
CA ALA A 71 -10.39 15.61 11.29
C ALA A 71 -10.99 14.71 10.18
N MET A 72 -12.13 14.07 10.42
CA MET A 72 -12.80 13.25 9.41
C MET A 72 -13.41 14.07 8.28
N PHE A 73 -13.95 15.25 8.59
CA PHE A 73 -14.43 16.20 7.59
C PHE A 73 -13.28 16.73 6.71
N ALA A 74 -12.15 17.11 7.32
CA ALA A 74 -10.95 17.50 6.60
C ALA A 74 -10.40 16.36 5.72
N LEU A 75 -10.43 15.12 6.22
CA LEU A 75 -10.06 13.93 5.45
C LEU A 75 -10.95 13.77 4.21
N ALA A 76 -12.27 13.88 4.36
CA ALA A 76 -13.21 13.80 3.25
C ALA A 76 -12.96 14.89 2.20
N ILE A 77 -12.77 16.15 2.63
CA ILE A 77 -12.44 17.26 1.73
C ILE A 77 -11.13 17.00 0.99
N SER A 78 -10.10 16.48 1.67
CA SER A 78 -8.84 16.19 1.00
C SER A 78 -8.96 15.06 -0.01
N LEU A 79 -9.64 13.95 0.34
CA LEU A 79 -9.83 12.82 -0.57
C LEU A 79 -10.65 13.25 -1.79
N ALA A 80 -11.68 14.07 -1.58
CA ALA A 80 -12.45 14.70 -2.64
C ALA A 80 -11.59 15.56 -3.57
N GLY A 81 -10.76 16.42 -2.99
CA GLY A 81 -9.87 17.29 -3.74
C GLY A 81 -8.84 16.51 -4.56
N GLN A 82 -8.29 15.42 -3.99
CA GLN A 82 -7.39 14.51 -4.69
C GLN A 82 -8.09 13.78 -5.85
N LEU A 83 -9.32 13.30 -5.65
CA LEU A 83 -10.11 12.66 -6.71
C LEU A 83 -10.48 13.64 -7.83
N LEU A 84 -10.87 14.87 -7.48
CA LEU A 84 -11.21 15.90 -8.46
C LEU A 84 -9.96 16.36 -9.26
N PHE A 85 -8.81 16.49 -8.58
CA PHE A 85 -7.54 16.76 -9.23
C PHE A 85 -7.15 15.63 -10.19
N ALA A 86 -7.25 14.38 -9.73
CA ALA A 86 -6.99 13.20 -10.56
C ALA A 86 -7.94 13.16 -11.76
N TYR A 87 -9.23 13.46 -11.56
CA TYR A 87 -10.22 13.52 -12.64
C TYR A 87 -9.82 14.52 -13.73
N GLY A 88 -9.45 15.76 -13.35
CA GLY A 88 -8.97 16.75 -14.31
C GLY A 88 -7.67 16.34 -15.02
N LEU A 89 -6.82 15.59 -14.34
CA LEU A 89 -5.58 15.06 -14.92
C LEU A 89 -5.84 14.00 -15.99
N PHE A 90 -6.87 13.17 -15.82
CA PHE A 90 -7.26 12.05 -16.69
C PHE A 90 -8.32 12.37 -17.77
N ASP A 91 -8.57 13.65 -18.08
CA ASP A 91 -9.66 14.08 -18.96
C ASP A 91 -9.78 13.30 -20.31
N ARG A 92 -11.03 13.25 -20.82
CA ARG A 92 -11.72 12.26 -21.67
C ARG A 92 -11.06 11.75 -22.96
N LEU A 93 -9.85 12.20 -23.33
CA LEU A 93 -9.19 11.84 -24.60
C LEU A 93 -7.85 11.12 -24.43
N VAL A 94 -7.26 11.11 -23.23
CA VAL A 94 -6.05 10.33 -22.93
C VAL A 94 -6.47 9.18 -22.03
N GLY A 95 -6.99 8.12 -22.65
CA GLY A 95 -7.52 6.96 -21.92
C GLY A 95 -6.56 6.48 -20.84
N PHE A 96 -7.12 5.97 -19.73
CA PHE A 96 -6.44 5.36 -18.57
C PHE A 96 -5.31 4.36 -18.92
N ARG A 97 -5.15 3.99 -20.19
CA ARG A 97 -4.22 2.98 -20.69
C ARG A 97 -3.09 3.53 -21.58
N THR A 98 -3.06 4.83 -21.90
CA THR A 98 -2.16 5.34 -22.96
C THR A 98 -0.98 6.17 -22.43
N SER A 99 -1.01 6.65 -21.18
CA SER A 99 0.06 7.53 -20.67
C SER A 99 0.40 7.27 -19.20
N ALA A 100 1.69 7.09 -18.90
CA ALA A 100 2.21 6.93 -17.54
C ALA A 100 2.29 8.26 -16.76
N VAL A 101 2.29 9.40 -17.47
CA VAL A 101 2.50 10.75 -16.89
C VAL A 101 1.50 11.09 -15.78
N PRO A 102 0.16 10.86 -15.93
CA PRO A 102 -0.79 11.14 -14.86
C PRO A 102 -0.48 10.41 -13.55
N PHE A 103 -0.07 9.15 -13.65
CA PHE A 103 0.26 8.33 -12.48
C PHE A 103 1.54 8.80 -11.80
N TRP A 104 2.56 9.25 -12.55
CA TRP A 104 3.75 9.89 -11.98
C TRP A 104 3.42 11.18 -11.23
N VAL A 105 2.55 12.02 -11.80
CA VAL A 105 2.10 13.26 -11.15
C VAL A 105 1.32 12.95 -9.87
N ILE A 106 0.45 11.94 -9.89
CA ILE A 106 -0.28 11.51 -8.69
C ILE A 106 0.69 10.94 -7.64
N ALA A 107 1.65 10.09 -8.01
CA ALA A 107 2.64 9.56 -7.09
C ALA A 107 3.49 10.67 -6.43
N ALA A 108 3.88 11.68 -7.22
CA ALA A 108 4.58 12.85 -6.71
C ALA A 108 3.71 13.67 -5.73
N LEU A 109 2.46 13.96 -6.10
CA LEU A 109 1.51 14.65 -5.22
C LEU A 109 1.32 13.89 -3.90
N GLN A 110 1.13 12.57 -3.96
CA GLN A 110 0.94 11.75 -2.76
C GLN A 110 2.18 11.74 -1.87
N THR A 111 3.38 11.72 -2.45
CA THR A 111 4.64 11.80 -1.71
C THR A 111 4.76 13.13 -0.96
N VAL A 112 4.39 14.25 -1.61
CA VAL A 112 4.34 15.57 -0.96
C VAL A 112 3.34 15.56 0.20
N LEU A 113 2.16 14.97 0.01
CA LEU A 113 1.12 14.94 1.03
C LEU A 113 1.49 14.09 2.25
N VAL A 114 2.20 12.98 2.06
CA VAL A 114 2.73 12.17 3.18
C VAL A 114 3.64 13.00 4.08
N VAL A 115 4.46 13.89 3.51
CA VAL A 115 5.39 14.73 4.29
C VAL A 115 4.65 15.90 4.94
N VAL A 116 3.81 16.61 4.18
CA VAL A 116 3.22 17.89 4.59
C VAL A 116 2.04 17.71 5.55
N MET A 117 1.18 16.72 5.33
CA MET A 117 -0.07 16.62 6.08
C MET A 117 0.17 16.25 7.55
N PRO A 118 -0.46 16.92 8.53
CA PRO A 118 -0.22 16.66 9.94
C PRO A 118 -0.98 15.42 10.47
N ASN A 119 -1.97 14.92 9.72
CA ASN A 119 -2.83 13.83 10.15
C ASN A 119 -2.29 12.45 9.74
N THR A 120 -2.14 11.54 10.71
CA THR A 120 -1.64 10.17 10.54
C THR A 120 -2.46 9.34 9.54
N ILE A 121 -3.79 9.40 9.61
CA ILE A 121 -4.68 8.61 8.73
C ILE A 121 -4.52 9.09 7.28
N HIS A 122 -4.49 10.41 7.09
CA HIS A 122 -4.25 11.01 5.78
C HIS A 122 -2.89 10.60 5.20
N ARG A 123 -1.82 10.63 6.03
CA ARG A 123 -0.48 10.17 5.62
C ARG A 123 -0.48 8.70 5.19
N THR A 124 -1.12 7.82 5.93
CA THR A 124 -1.22 6.39 5.59
C THR A 124 -1.96 6.20 4.26
N LEU A 125 -3.11 6.85 4.08
CA LEU A 125 -3.88 6.80 2.83
C LEU A 125 -3.10 7.35 1.65
N SER A 126 -2.35 8.45 1.85
CA SER A 126 -1.53 9.05 0.80
C SER A 126 -0.35 8.16 0.44
N ALA A 127 0.31 7.52 1.42
CA ALA A 127 1.39 6.56 1.15
C ALA A 127 0.87 5.31 0.42
N TYR A 128 -0.31 4.83 0.78
CA TYR A 128 -0.99 3.74 0.09
C TYR A 128 -1.34 4.11 -1.37
N ALA A 129 -2.03 5.24 -1.57
CA ALA A 129 -2.39 5.72 -2.91
C ALA A 129 -1.15 6.04 -3.76
N GLY A 130 -0.09 6.58 -3.15
CA GLY A 130 1.18 6.86 -3.79
C GLY A 130 1.91 5.59 -4.23
N GLY A 131 1.92 4.55 -3.39
CA GLY A 131 2.47 3.24 -3.74
C GLY A 131 1.75 2.60 -4.92
N LEU A 132 0.41 2.64 -4.93
CA LEU A 132 -0.37 2.17 -6.08
C LEU A 132 -0.11 3.00 -7.34
N ALA A 133 -0.13 4.34 -7.24
CA ALA A 133 0.14 5.22 -8.37
C ALA A 133 1.54 5.00 -8.95
N PHE A 134 2.55 4.79 -8.10
CA PHE A 134 3.90 4.42 -8.52
C PHE A 134 3.91 3.08 -9.27
N ALA A 135 3.24 2.07 -8.76
CA ALA A 135 3.17 0.77 -9.42
C ALA A 135 2.49 0.85 -10.80
N TYR A 136 1.39 1.59 -10.92
CA TYR A 136 0.73 1.83 -12.21
C TYR A 136 1.60 2.66 -13.17
N ALA A 137 2.31 3.68 -12.66
CA ALA A 137 3.24 4.48 -13.44
C ALA A 137 4.38 3.63 -14.03
N CYS A 138 4.98 2.77 -13.21
CA CYS A 138 6.00 1.81 -13.65
C CYS A 138 5.43 0.80 -14.65
N GLY A 139 4.22 0.28 -14.41
CA GLY A 139 3.55 -0.65 -15.31
C GLY A 139 3.35 -0.07 -16.71
N LEU A 140 2.84 1.15 -16.80
CA LEU A 140 2.61 1.84 -18.08
C LEU A 140 3.89 2.34 -18.74
N SER A 141 4.98 2.56 -18.00
CA SER A 141 6.29 2.94 -18.56
C SER A 141 7.13 1.75 -19.02
N GLY A 142 6.61 0.53 -18.94
CA GLY A 142 7.36 -0.70 -19.28
C GLY A 142 8.32 -1.18 -18.19
N ALA A 143 8.36 -0.52 -17.03
CA ALA A 143 9.21 -0.85 -15.88
C ALA A 143 8.43 -1.51 -14.73
N GLY A 144 7.27 -2.12 -15.02
CA GLY A 144 6.36 -2.68 -14.01
C GLY A 144 7.00 -3.72 -13.10
N PHE A 145 8.01 -4.44 -13.61
CA PHE A 145 8.79 -5.43 -12.85
C PHE A 145 9.56 -4.82 -11.67
N LEU A 146 9.93 -3.54 -11.71
CA LEU A 146 10.63 -2.87 -10.61
C LEU A 146 9.70 -2.44 -9.48
N ALA A 147 8.39 -2.30 -9.74
CA ALA A 147 7.47 -1.68 -8.80
C ALA A 147 7.38 -2.45 -7.48
N ALA A 148 7.08 -3.75 -7.56
CA ALA A 148 6.92 -4.61 -6.39
C ALA A 148 8.19 -4.65 -5.53
N GLY A 149 9.33 -4.90 -6.17
CA GLY A 149 10.60 -4.98 -5.46
C GLY A 149 11.12 -3.64 -4.92
N ALA A 150 10.84 -2.52 -5.60
CA ALA A 150 11.16 -1.18 -5.09
C ALA A 150 10.32 -0.85 -3.84
N ILE A 151 9.02 -1.17 -3.87
CA ILE A 151 8.15 -1.01 -2.70
C ILE A 151 8.57 -1.97 -1.57
N ALA A 152 8.90 -3.23 -1.89
CA ALA A 152 9.43 -4.21 -0.94
C ALA A 152 10.70 -3.68 -0.25
N THR A 153 11.61 -3.09 -1.01
CA THR A 153 12.84 -2.47 -0.49
C THR A 153 12.52 -1.28 0.43
N ALA A 154 11.57 -0.42 0.02
CA ALA A 154 11.16 0.72 0.82
C ALA A 154 10.52 0.28 2.15
N ILE A 155 9.61 -0.71 2.15
CA ILE A 155 9.00 -1.21 3.39
C ILE A 155 10.04 -1.90 4.28
N ALA A 156 10.95 -2.69 3.72
CA ALA A 156 12.01 -3.35 4.49
C ALA A 156 12.92 -2.30 5.15
N ALA A 157 13.33 -1.27 4.41
CA ALA A 157 14.14 -0.18 4.95
C ALA A 157 13.42 0.59 6.07
N LEU A 158 12.14 0.92 5.89
CA LEU A 158 11.34 1.61 6.91
C LEU A 158 11.19 0.75 8.17
N TRP A 159 10.73 -0.50 8.03
CA TRP A 159 10.51 -1.38 9.18
C TRP A 159 11.80 -1.78 9.89
N LEU A 160 12.90 -1.99 9.18
CA LEU A 160 14.19 -2.28 9.81
C LEU A 160 14.78 -1.07 10.54
N GLN A 161 14.42 0.16 10.16
CA GLN A 161 14.94 1.39 10.77
C GLN A 161 13.97 2.03 11.77
N GLU A 162 12.88 1.35 12.14
CA GLU A 162 11.85 1.86 13.05
C GLU A 162 12.44 2.48 14.32
N ALA A 163 13.37 1.76 14.98
CA ALA A 163 14.06 2.20 16.19
C ALA A 163 14.92 3.47 16.02
N ARG A 164 15.30 3.83 14.78
CA ARG A 164 16.17 4.98 14.49
C ARG A 164 15.40 6.25 14.19
N PHE A 165 14.08 6.19 13.99
CA PHE A 165 13.35 7.32 13.41
C PHE A 165 13.12 8.52 14.34
N GLY A 166 13.32 8.41 15.66
CA GLY A 166 13.29 9.57 16.57
C GLY A 166 12.14 10.55 16.28
N SER A 167 12.48 11.80 15.92
CA SER A 167 11.50 12.85 15.56
C SER A 167 10.75 12.63 14.24
N ARG A 168 11.26 11.79 13.33
CA ARG A 168 10.63 11.43 12.05
C ARG A 168 9.62 10.30 12.17
N HIS A 169 9.49 9.68 13.35
CA HIS A 169 8.57 8.57 13.59
C HIS A 169 7.11 8.91 13.21
N ALA A 170 6.69 10.16 13.43
CA ALA A 170 5.35 10.64 13.07
C ALA A 170 5.06 10.63 11.56
N VAL A 171 6.08 10.63 10.70
CA VAL A 171 5.96 10.56 9.23
C VAL A 171 6.26 9.15 8.73
N ALA A 172 7.31 8.53 9.27
CA ALA A 172 7.81 7.24 8.81
C ALA A 172 6.83 6.09 9.08
N MET A 173 6.16 6.07 10.24
CA MET A 173 5.23 4.98 10.58
C MET A 173 3.98 4.96 9.70
N PRO A 174 3.24 6.07 9.52
CA PRO A 174 2.11 6.09 8.60
C PRO A 174 2.50 5.69 7.18
N MET A 175 3.68 6.15 6.74
CA MET A 175 4.22 5.82 5.42
C MET A 175 4.51 4.32 5.29
N ALA A 176 5.13 3.70 6.30
CA ALA A 176 5.44 2.28 6.33
C ALA A 176 4.16 1.43 6.27
N TYR A 177 3.14 1.77 7.05
CA TYR A 177 1.84 1.09 6.98
C TYR A 177 1.17 1.25 5.61
N GLY A 178 1.11 2.47 5.07
CA GLY A 178 0.47 2.72 3.78
C GLY A 178 1.16 1.99 2.63
N LEU A 179 2.49 2.01 2.59
CA LEU A 179 3.27 1.27 1.60
C LEU A 179 3.13 -0.25 1.75
N THR A 180 3.03 -0.76 2.99
CA THR A 180 2.79 -2.20 3.22
C THR A 180 1.42 -2.61 2.65
N LEU A 181 0.37 -1.82 2.89
CA LEU A 181 -0.96 -2.09 2.33
C LEU A 181 -0.94 -2.04 0.80
N ALA A 182 -0.22 -1.08 0.21
CA ALA A 182 -0.08 -0.99 -1.24
C ALA A 182 0.66 -2.21 -1.79
N PHE A 183 1.74 -2.63 -1.14
CA PHE A 183 2.52 -3.81 -1.49
C PHE A 183 1.67 -5.08 -1.51
N LEU A 184 0.93 -5.35 -0.43
CA LEU A 184 0.04 -6.51 -0.35
C LEU A 184 -1.03 -6.50 -1.45
N GLN A 185 -1.61 -5.34 -1.74
CA GLN A 185 -2.60 -5.22 -2.81
C GLN A 185 -2.01 -5.42 -4.20
N ILE A 186 -0.81 -4.90 -4.47
CA ILE A 186 -0.13 -5.06 -5.75
C ILE A 186 0.10 -6.54 -6.03
N GLU A 187 0.57 -7.29 -5.02
CA GLU A 187 0.84 -8.74 -5.15
C GLU A 187 -0.44 -9.56 -5.30
N VAL A 188 -1.53 -9.16 -4.63
CA VAL A 188 -2.83 -9.78 -4.88
C VAL A 188 -3.31 -9.49 -6.30
N THR A 189 -3.17 -8.25 -6.78
CA THR A 189 -3.64 -7.84 -8.11
C THR A 189 -2.82 -8.50 -9.23
N SER A 190 -1.51 -8.72 -9.02
CA SER A 190 -0.63 -9.38 -9.99
C SER A 190 -1.07 -10.82 -10.25
N LEU A 191 -1.55 -11.54 -9.22
CA LEU A 191 -2.13 -12.87 -9.36
C LEU A 191 -3.37 -12.86 -10.26
N PHE A 192 -4.30 -11.93 -10.03
CA PHE A 192 -5.49 -11.79 -10.87
C PHE A 192 -5.14 -11.44 -12.32
N TRP A 193 -4.14 -10.59 -12.53
CA TRP A 193 -3.68 -10.20 -13.86
C TRP A 193 -3.10 -11.39 -14.63
N TRP A 194 -2.32 -12.24 -13.96
CA TRP A 194 -1.76 -13.46 -14.55
C TRP A 194 -2.83 -14.48 -14.95
N SER A 195 -3.94 -14.53 -14.20
CA SER A 195 -5.06 -15.44 -14.49
C SER A 195 -5.98 -14.95 -15.61
N MET A 196 -5.88 -13.69 -16.06
CA MET A 196 -6.66 -13.21 -17.20
C MET A 196 -6.00 -13.62 -18.52
N PRO A 197 -6.77 -14.11 -19.52
CA PRO A 197 -6.24 -14.34 -20.85
C PRO A 197 -5.57 -13.07 -21.37
N ALA A 198 -4.29 -13.17 -21.75
CA ALA A 198 -3.58 -12.04 -22.32
C ALA A 198 -4.38 -11.45 -23.48
N ALA A 199 -4.68 -10.15 -23.42
CA ALA A 199 -5.39 -9.48 -24.50
C ALA A 199 -4.63 -9.70 -25.82
N PRO A 200 -5.32 -10.03 -26.93
CA PRO A 200 -4.66 -10.23 -28.20
C PRO A 200 -3.87 -8.95 -28.58
N GLY A 201 -2.55 -9.09 -28.72
CA GLY A 201 -1.62 -7.99 -28.97
C GLY A 201 -0.79 -7.51 -27.77
N ALA A 202 -0.90 -8.15 -26.59
CA ALA A 202 -0.01 -7.85 -25.47
C ALA A 202 1.46 -8.17 -25.85
N PRO A 203 2.42 -7.24 -25.64
CA PRO A 203 3.80 -7.46 -26.02
C PRO A 203 4.39 -8.68 -25.28
N VAL A 204 4.96 -9.62 -26.04
CA VAL A 204 5.61 -10.86 -25.54
C VAL A 204 6.71 -10.55 -24.52
N ALA A 205 7.32 -9.36 -24.60
CA ALA A 205 8.27 -8.85 -23.62
C ALA A 205 7.69 -8.67 -22.21
N ALA A 206 6.38 -8.69 -21.99
CA ALA A 206 5.82 -8.60 -20.64
C ALA A 206 6.10 -9.86 -19.79
N GLY A 207 6.22 -11.04 -20.41
CA GLY A 207 6.29 -12.33 -19.69
C GLY A 207 7.68 -12.70 -19.14
N ALA A 208 8.77 -12.23 -19.75
CA ALA A 208 10.13 -12.53 -19.27
C ALA A 208 10.56 -11.62 -18.10
N TRP A 209 10.04 -10.40 -18.06
CA TRP A 209 10.44 -9.40 -17.07
C TRP A 209 9.65 -9.52 -15.76
N THR A 210 8.53 -10.24 -15.73
CA THR A 210 7.80 -10.54 -14.47
C THR A 210 8.67 -11.29 -13.47
N TRP A 211 9.51 -12.22 -13.94
CA TRP A 211 10.44 -13.00 -13.13
C TRP A 211 11.53 -12.14 -12.47
N VAL A 212 11.85 -10.98 -13.06
CA VAL A 212 12.79 -10.03 -12.46
C VAL A 212 12.17 -9.37 -11.23
N GLY A 213 10.87 -9.06 -11.28
CA GLY A 213 10.16 -8.49 -10.14
C GLY A 213 10.04 -9.45 -8.97
N THR A 214 9.74 -10.72 -9.25
CA THR A 214 9.68 -11.78 -8.22
C THR A 214 11.06 -12.02 -7.60
N ALA A 215 12.10 -12.13 -8.43
CA ALA A 215 13.47 -12.26 -7.96
C ALA A 215 13.92 -11.08 -7.09
N LEU A 216 13.46 -9.86 -7.38
CA LEU A 216 13.79 -8.68 -6.56
C LEU A 216 13.10 -8.72 -5.19
N THR A 217 11.83 -9.14 -5.14
CA THR A 217 11.11 -9.35 -3.87
C THR A 217 11.76 -10.47 -3.04
N ASP A 218 12.16 -11.58 -3.68
CA ASP A 218 12.90 -12.67 -3.05
C ASP A 218 14.24 -12.20 -2.49
N ALA A 219 14.99 -11.42 -3.28
CA ALA A 219 16.25 -10.83 -2.84
C ALA A 219 16.05 -9.94 -1.60
N VAL A 220 14.99 -9.12 -1.59
CA VAL A 220 14.64 -8.30 -0.42
C VAL A 220 14.30 -9.17 0.79
N PHE A 221 13.58 -10.28 0.61
CA PHE A 221 13.27 -11.21 1.69
C PHE A 221 14.52 -11.85 2.30
N VAL A 222 15.41 -12.38 1.45
CA VAL A 222 16.69 -12.98 1.86
C VAL A 222 17.56 -11.94 2.57
N VAL A 223 17.70 -10.74 2.02
CA VAL A 223 18.49 -9.65 2.62
C VAL A 223 17.90 -9.23 3.98
N THR A 224 16.58 -9.09 4.07
CA THR A 224 15.89 -8.75 5.32
C THR A 224 16.15 -9.79 6.39
N ALA A 225 16.01 -11.08 6.06
CA ALA A 225 16.33 -12.17 6.97
C ALA A 225 17.80 -12.17 7.40
N GLY A 226 18.73 -11.94 6.46
CA GLY A 226 20.16 -11.81 6.76
C GLY A 226 20.46 -10.67 7.73
N ILE A 227 19.86 -9.50 7.52
CA ILE A 227 20.01 -8.35 8.43
C ILE A 227 19.47 -8.69 9.83
N LEU A 228 18.32 -9.37 9.93
CA LEU A 228 17.73 -9.76 11.20
C LEU A 228 18.59 -10.80 11.94
N LEU A 229 19.16 -11.78 11.23
CA LEU A 229 20.08 -12.76 11.80
C LEU A 229 21.35 -12.09 12.35
N LEU A 230 21.90 -11.12 11.62
CA LEU A 230 23.05 -10.34 12.10
C LEU A 230 22.69 -9.51 13.35
N ARG A 231 21.48 -8.93 13.41
CA ARG A 231 20.98 -8.22 14.60
C ARG A 231 20.74 -9.14 15.80
N ALA A 232 20.42 -10.40 15.56
CA ALA A 232 20.28 -11.41 16.60
C ALA A 232 21.63 -11.94 17.10
N GLU A 233 22.76 -11.39 16.62
CA GLU A 233 24.13 -11.82 16.93
C GLU A 233 24.44 -13.28 16.55
N TRP A 234 23.67 -13.85 15.61
CA TRP A 234 23.98 -15.17 15.08
C TRP A 234 25.21 -15.07 14.19
N ALA A 235 26.33 -15.64 14.62
CA ALA A 235 27.54 -15.64 13.81
C ALA A 235 27.28 -16.37 12.48
N LEU A 236 27.72 -15.79 11.37
CA LEU A 236 27.58 -16.39 10.02
C LEU A 236 28.23 -17.79 9.92
N ARG A 237 29.18 -18.10 10.81
CA ARG A 237 29.88 -19.38 10.90
C ARG A 237 29.17 -20.43 11.77
N GLN A 238 28.14 -20.07 12.52
CA GLN A 238 27.34 -21.06 13.22
C GLN A 238 26.50 -21.84 12.19
N PRO A 239 26.43 -23.18 12.26
CA PRO A 239 25.78 -24.00 11.24
C PRO A 239 24.28 -23.73 11.09
N ARG A 240 23.64 -23.13 12.09
CA ARG A 240 22.21 -22.76 12.07
C ARG A 240 21.90 -21.61 11.11
N THR A 241 22.82 -20.66 10.96
CA THR A 241 22.68 -19.48 10.10
C THR A 241 22.61 -19.83 8.60
N PRO A 242 23.55 -20.62 8.03
CA PRO A 242 23.45 -21.04 6.63
C PRO A 242 22.31 -22.04 6.42
N MET A 243 21.91 -22.85 7.41
CA MET A 243 20.70 -23.69 7.30
C MET A 243 19.43 -22.84 7.19
N ALA A 244 19.28 -21.81 8.02
CA ALA A 244 18.12 -20.91 7.97
C ALA A 244 18.08 -20.13 6.65
N LEU A 245 19.21 -19.57 6.21
CA LEU A 245 19.30 -18.89 4.91
C LEU A 245 19.06 -19.86 3.75
N GLY A 246 19.57 -21.09 3.83
CA GLY A 246 19.32 -22.15 2.85
C GLY A 246 17.84 -22.51 2.76
N ALA A 247 17.15 -22.62 3.90
CA ALA A 247 15.70 -22.85 3.94
C ALA A 247 14.91 -21.69 3.34
N ILE A 248 15.30 -20.44 3.61
CA ILE A 248 14.68 -19.24 3.04
C ILE A 248 14.89 -19.19 1.52
N VAL A 249 16.11 -19.46 1.05
CA VAL A 249 16.39 -19.52 -0.39
C VAL A 249 15.62 -20.65 -1.06
N ALA A 250 15.54 -21.83 -0.44
CA ALA A 250 14.73 -22.93 -0.94
C ALA A 250 13.24 -22.54 -1.02
N LEU A 251 12.73 -21.85 0.00
CA LEU A 251 11.36 -21.34 0.01
C LEU A 251 11.10 -20.33 -1.12
N CYS A 252 12.05 -19.41 -1.39
CA CYS A 252 11.97 -18.49 -2.53
C CYS A 252 11.92 -19.26 -3.85
N VAL A 253 12.81 -20.24 -4.05
CA VAL A 253 12.85 -21.06 -5.28
C VAL A 253 11.53 -21.80 -5.50
N VAL A 254 10.97 -22.41 -4.45
CA VAL A 254 9.68 -23.11 -4.50
C VAL A 254 8.52 -22.14 -4.76
N SER A 255 8.63 -20.89 -4.30
CA SER A 255 7.59 -19.86 -4.40
C SER A 255 7.69 -19.01 -5.67
N LEU A 256 8.65 -19.25 -6.57
CA LEU A 256 8.74 -18.58 -7.88
C LEU A 256 7.43 -18.56 -8.69
N PRO A 257 6.61 -19.64 -8.76
CA PRO A 257 5.31 -19.59 -9.44
C PRO A 257 4.24 -18.80 -8.66
N ALA A 258 4.48 -18.51 -7.38
CA ALA A 258 3.53 -17.89 -6.46
C ALA A 258 4.20 -16.76 -5.64
N PRO A 259 4.64 -15.66 -6.30
CA PRO A 259 5.46 -14.63 -5.67
C PRO A 259 4.80 -13.92 -4.48
N GLY A 260 3.46 -13.85 -4.46
CA GLY A 260 2.74 -13.27 -3.33
C GLY A 260 2.93 -14.02 -2.00
N ILE A 261 3.38 -15.29 -2.01
CA ILE A 261 3.72 -16.03 -0.79
C ILE A 261 4.91 -15.36 -0.09
N VAL A 262 6.01 -15.14 -0.83
CA VAL A 262 7.22 -14.51 -0.27
C VAL A 262 6.94 -13.08 0.16
N ALA A 263 6.14 -12.34 -0.61
CA ALA A 263 5.70 -11.00 -0.23
C ALA A 263 4.95 -10.98 1.12
N CYS A 264 4.00 -11.89 1.33
CA CYS A 264 3.27 -11.99 2.58
C CYS A 264 4.18 -12.42 3.75
N LEU A 265 5.09 -13.37 3.50
CA LEU A 265 6.07 -13.81 4.50
C LEU A 265 7.07 -12.72 4.87
N LEU A 266 7.50 -11.88 3.93
CA LEU A 266 8.30 -10.68 4.19
C LEU A 266 7.57 -9.75 5.19
N VAL A 267 6.27 -9.50 4.97
CA VAL A 267 5.47 -8.67 5.87
C VAL A 267 5.33 -9.31 7.25
N VAL A 268 5.08 -10.62 7.33
CA VAL A 268 5.04 -11.37 8.59
C VAL A 268 6.38 -11.28 9.33
N LEU A 269 7.50 -11.47 8.64
CA LEU A 269 8.84 -11.40 9.20
C LEU A 269 9.15 -10.01 9.75
N LEU A 270 8.86 -8.96 8.99
CA LEU A 270 9.02 -7.57 9.43
C LEU A 270 8.14 -7.27 10.66
N GLY A 271 6.89 -7.72 10.64
CA GLY A 271 5.96 -7.59 11.79
C GLY A 271 6.46 -8.29 13.04
N PHE A 272 6.94 -9.52 12.90
CA PHE A 272 7.50 -10.29 14.00
C PHE A 272 8.76 -9.61 14.57
N SER A 273 9.65 -9.14 13.70
CA SER A 273 10.90 -8.50 14.11
C SER A 273 10.71 -7.20 14.90
N ASN A 274 9.62 -6.48 14.64
CA ASN A 274 9.28 -5.23 15.32
C ASN A 274 8.25 -5.42 16.45
N GLY A 275 7.84 -6.66 16.76
CA GLY A 275 6.80 -6.93 17.76
C GLY A 275 5.41 -6.38 17.39
N ASN A 276 5.16 -6.10 16.11
CA ASN A 276 3.96 -5.47 15.61
C ASN A 276 2.90 -6.50 15.23
N ARG A 277 2.00 -6.81 16.17
CA ARG A 277 0.91 -7.80 15.98
C ARG A 277 -0.03 -7.46 14.82
N LEU A 278 -0.25 -6.18 14.55
CA LEU A 278 -1.11 -5.76 13.44
C LEU A 278 -0.47 -6.12 12.10
N LEU A 279 0.83 -5.89 11.96
CA LEU A 279 1.58 -6.20 10.74
C LEU A 279 1.67 -7.72 10.51
N VAL A 280 1.94 -8.49 11.56
CA VAL A 280 1.90 -9.97 11.51
C VAL A 280 0.51 -10.46 11.10
N GLY A 281 -0.55 -9.95 11.75
CA GLY A 281 -1.93 -10.32 11.43
C GLY A 281 -2.30 -9.99 9.99
N ALA A 282 -1.95 -8.80 9.51
CA ALA A 282 -2.18 -8.41 8.12
C ALA A 282 -1.45 -9.31 7.12
N GLY A 283 -0.19 -9.67 7.39
CA GLY A 283 0.59 -10.60 6.57
C GLY A 283 -0.01 -12.01 6.53
N ILE A 284 -0.47 -12.54 7.67
CA ILE A 284 -1.12 -13.86 7.75
C ILE A 284 -2.46 -13.87 7.00
N VAL A 285 -3.29 -12.85 7.19
CA VAL A 285 -4.58 -12.72 6.50
C VAL A 285 -4.36 -12.60 4.98
N ALA A 286 -3.38 -11.79 4.56
CA ALA A 286 -3.02 -11.65 3.16
C ALA A 286 -2.48 -12.96 2.57
N LEU A 287 -1.67 -13.71 3.33
CA LEU A 287 -1.17 -15.02 2.93
C LEU A 287 -2.32 -16.00 2.70
N GLY A 288 -3.27 -16.09 3.65
CA GLY A 288 -4.44 -16.95 3.52
C GLY A 288 -5.33 -16.56 2.33
N PHE A 289 -5.54 -15.26 2.13
CA PHE A 289 -6.27 -14.76 0.96
C PHE A 289 -5.56 -15.10 -0.34
N TYR A 290 -4.25 -14.87 -0.43
CA TYR A 290 -3.45 -15.15 -1.62
C TYR A 290 -3.44 -16.65 -1.94
N MET A 291 -3.28 -17.52 -0.95
CA MET A 291 -3.37 -18.97 -1.12
C MET A 291 -4.74 -19.40 -1.63
N GLY A 292 -5.82 -18.87 -1.04
CA GLY A 292 -7.18 -19.13 -1.51
C GLY A 292 -7.38 -18.69 -2.95
N ALA A 293 -6.98 -17.46 -3.27
CA ALA A 293 -7.06 -16.91 -4.63
C ALA A 293 -6.22 -17.74 -5.62
N TYR A 294 -5.00 -18.13 -5.25
CA TYR A 294 -4.11 -18.95 -6.08
C TYR A 294 -4.72 -20.33 -6.38
N TYR A 295 -5.36 -20.95 -5.39
CA TYR A 295 -6.04 -22.22 -5.56
C TYR A 295 -7.23 -22.13 -6.54
N TYR A 296 -8.01 -21.05 -6.49
CA TYR A 296 -9.20 -20.87 -7.35
C TYR A 296 -8.89 -20.31 -8.75
N LEU A 297 -7.91 -19.42 -8.89
CA LEU A 297 -7.68 -18.64 -10.12
C LEU A 297 -6.76 -19.32 -11.14
N LEU A 298 -5.92 -20.27 -10.72
CA LEU A 298 -5.03 -20.94 -11.66
C LEU A 298 -5.76 -22.10 -12.35
N HIS A 299 -5.95 -22.02 -13.66
CA HIS A 299 -6.33 -23.13 -14.55
C HIS A 299 -5.23 -24.21 -14.67
N ALA A 300 -4.39 -24.37 -13.64
CA ALA A 300 -3.40 -25.43 -13.57
C ALA A 300 -4.07 -26.75 -13.16
N THR A 301 -3.57 -27.86 -13.72
CA THR A 301 -4.05 -29.19 -13.37
C THR A 301 -3.90 -29.44 -11.86
N LEU A 302 -4.79 -30.24 -11.27
CA LEU A 302 -4.76 -30.60 -9.84
C LEU A 302 -3.39 -31.16 -9.38
N LEU A 303 -2.61 -31.71 -10.30
CA LEU A 303 -1.29 -32.28 -10.06
C LEU A 303 -0.20 -31.22 -9.77
N GLU A 304 -0.16 -30.13 -10.53
CA GLU A 304 0.81 -29.05 -10.26
C GLU A 304 0.49 -28.36 -8.92
N LYS A 305 -0.80 -28.20 -8.60
CA LYS A 305 -1.24 -27.63 -7.32
C LYS A 305 -0.85 -28.51 -6.13
N SER A 306 -0.99 -29.84 -6.25
CA SER A 306 -0.63 -30.77 -5.18
C SER A 306 0.88 -30.84 -4.95
N VAL A 307 1.71 -30.74 -6.01
CA VAL A 307 3.17 -30.70 -5.87
C VAL A 307 3.64 -29.42 -5.18
N VAL A 308 3.10 -28.25 -5.54
CA VAL A 308 3.48 -26.99 -4.88
C VAL A 308 3.07 -26.96 -3.41
N LEU A 309 1.87 -27.43 -3.06
CA LEU A 309 1.42 -27.56 -1.66
C LEU A 309 2.30 -28.55 -0.87
N LEU A 310 2.57 -29.72 -1.46
CA LEU A 310 3.41 -30.75 -0.83
C LEU A 310 4.86 -30.28 -0.61
N VAL A 311 5.43 -29.50 -1.53
CA VAL A 311 6.80 -28.97 -1.40
C VAL A 311 6.86 -27.76 -0.46
N THR A 312 5.80 -26.94 -0.40
CA THR A 312 5.70 -25.85 0.59
C THR A 312 5.35 -26.34 2.01
N GLY A 313 5.01 -27.63 2.16
CA GLY A 313 4.76 -28.26 3.45
C GLY A 313 3.42 -27.87 4.07
N LEU A 314 2.43 -27.55 3.23
CA LEU A 314 1.07 -27.16 3.60
C LEU A 314 0.03 -28.16 3.11
#